data_AF-A0A6S7FTE4-F1
#
_entry.id   AF-A0A6S7FTE4-F1
#
_cell.length_a   1.000
_cell.length_b   1.000
_cell.length_c   1.000
_cell.angle_alpha   90.00
_cell.angle_beta   90.00
_cell.angle_gamma   90.00
#
_symmetry.space_group_name_H-M   'P 1'
#
loop_
_entity.id
_entity.type
_entity.pdbx_description
1 polymer ?
#
loop_
_entity_poly.entity_id
_entity_poly.type
_entity_poly.pdbx_seq_one_letter_code
_entity_poly.pdbx_strand_id
1 'polypeptide(L)'
;MRSWLFVVSVAYCLCLAPPETTQVPVNTVSIQGLPDVVTTEAPTSTTGIVINYHLDVTIVNHCQKNVIIIMTFPGRAHQRFVIPVGGSYPIKSTPSTRQQIVITAYDAETFIPVMINGKSAVFVFPSVTPVSLNYYISSARTHSVSTQVSSDAVSTQGSTDALKTQAATDAVTTESPTSTTGIVIIYHLDVTIVNRYGKDVIILVTLPGRAAQRFVIPVGGSYPIKSTFSTRQQTVVTAYDAATFIPVMIDDKTAVFVFPSITPVSRIYYIPSAQVPIDVVSTHAPTDALSTQGSTDALKTQAPTDVVTTESPTSTTGNVIIYHLDVTIVNHYGKGVVILVTLPGRTAQRLVIPTGGSYPIKSTFSTSQQTVITAYDAATFYPVMIDAKSAVFLFPSVKPVSLVYYISSAPTDAAASTQPPTHSVSTEGPTDVVSTQGSTDVVTTESPTSTTGIVIIYHLDVTIVNRYQKNVIIVMTFPGRAHQRFVIPVGGRYPIKSTLSTRQQIVITAYDAETFIPVMINGKSAVFVFPSVTPVSLIYNIPS
;
A
#
# COMPACT_ATOMS: atom_id res chain seq x y z
N MET A 1 67.14 21.82 -22.97
CA MET A 1 65.82 21.17 -23.08
C MET A 1 64.76 22.26 -23.01
N ARG A 2 63.98 22.46 -24.08
CA ARG A 2 63.07 23.60 -24.27
C ARG A 2 61.65 23.22 -23.81
N SER A 3 61.08 23.99 -22.88
CA SER A 3 59.68 23.89 -22.45
C SER A 3 58.77 24.65 -23.42
N TRP A 4 57.64 24.03 -23.78
CA TRP A 4 56.58 24.65 -24.58
C TRP A 4 55.38 24.97 -23.66
N LEU A 5 54.94 26.21 -23.70
CA LEU A 5 53.77 26.75 -23.02
C LEU A 5 52.63 26.85 -24.04
N PHE A 6 51.50 26.18 -23.79
CA PHE A 6 50.28 26.33 -24.59
C PHE A 6 49.32 27.30 -23.89
N VAL A 7 48.97 28.37 -24.59
CA VAL A 7 47.92 29.34 -24.20
C VAL A 7 46.71 29.08 -25.09
N VAL A 8 45.54 28.82 -24.49
CA VAL A 8 44.27 28.72 -25.21
C VAL A 8 43.43 29.95 -24.89
N SER A 9 43.08 30.69 -25.94
CA SER A 9 42.27 31.92 -25.90
C SER A 9 40.82 31.57 -26.23
N VAL A 10 39.86 32.10 -25.46
CA VAL A 10 38.42 31.93 -25.69
C VAL A 10 37.85 33.28 -26.13
N ALA A 11 37.32 33.33 -27.36
CA ALA A 11 36.68 34.49 -27.95
C ALA A 11 35.19 34.56 -27.57
N TYR A 12 34.76 35.70 -27.05
CA TYR A 12 33.35 36.07 -26.84
C TYR A 12 32.75 36.62 -28.15
N CYS A 13 31.58 36.13 -28.55
CA CYS A 13 30.74 36.79 -29.55
C CYS A 13 29.58 37.51 -28.86
N LEU A 14 29.59 38.85 -28.96
CA LEU A 14 28.46 39.73 -28.73
C LEU A 14 27.62 39.83 -30.01
N CYS A 15 26.29 39.72 -29.89
CA CYS A 15 25.37 40.36 -30.83
C CYS A 15 24.26 41.07 -30.03
N LEU A 16 24.04 42.33 -30.37
CA LEU A 16 23.13 43.30 -29.76
C LEU A 16 21.77 43.33 -30.50
N ALA A 17 20.68 43.37 -29.71
CA ALA A 17 19.44 44.19 -29.74
C ALA A 17 18.67 44.46 -31.08
N PRO A 18 17.34 44.74 -31.06
CA PRO A 18 16.80 45.98 -30.48
C PRO A 18 15.46 45.85 -29.70
N PRO A 19 15.07 46.92 -28.96
CA PRO A 19 13.84 47.02 -28.16
C PRO A 19 12.71 47.72 -28.93
N GLU A 20 11.45 47.61 -28.47
CA GLU A 20 10.62 48.79 -28.13
C GLU A 20 9.23 48.47 -27.57
N THR A 21 8.82 49.40 -26.73
CA THR A 21 7.64 49.58 -25.88
C THR A 21 6.33 49.89 -26.63
N THR A 22 5.16 49.56 -26.05
CA THR A 22 4.02 50.51 -26.05
C THR A 22 3.02 50.27 -24.89
N GLN A 23 2.54 51.40 -24.37
CA GLN A 23 1.62 51.59 -23.24
C GLN A 23 0.17 51.20 -23.55
N VAL A 24 -0.57 50.90 -22.48
CA VAL A 24 -2.04 50.79 -22.42
C VAL A 24 -2.64 52.16 -22.06
N PRO A 25 -3.72 52.61 -22.71
CA PRO A 25 -4.61 53.60 -22.12
C PRO A 25 -5.90 52.96 -21.59
N VAL A 26 -6.23 53.37 -20.37
CA VAL A 26 -7.54 53.26 -19.72
C VAL A 26 -8.56 54.10 -20.50
N ASN A 27 -9.75 53.57 -20.75
CA ASN A 27 -10.93 54.40 -20.97
C ASN A 27 -12.17 53.77 -20.36
N THR A 28 -12.78 54.56 -19.48
CA THR A 28 -14.06 54.32 -18.79
C THR A 28 -15.15 55.02 -19.59
N VAL A 29 -16.24 54.34 -19.96
CA VAL A 29 -17.51 54.97 -20.32
C VAL A 29 -18.68 54.13 -19.78
N SER A 30 -19.50 54.79 -18.96
CA SER A 30 -20.84 54.40 -18.48
C SER A 30 -21.88 54.80 -19.55
N ILE A 31 -23.02 54.14 -19.74
CA ILE A 31 -24.32 54.49 -19.10
C ILE A 31 -25.44 53.52 -19.57
N GLN A 32 -26.26 53.09 -18.59
CA GLN A 32 -27.70 52.72 -18.54
C GLN A 32 -28.41 51.84 -19.61
N GLY A 33 -29.06 50.80 -19.08
CA GLY A 33 -30.33 50.21 -19.56
C GLY A 33 -30.87 49.18 -18.55
N LEU A 34 -32.10 49.35 -18.07
CA LEU A 34 -32.84 48.53 -17.08
C LEU A 34 -34.02 47.83 -17.80
N PRO A 35 -34.67 46.81 -17.20
CA PRO A 35 -34.21 45.45 -16.94
C PRO A 35 -35.02 44.41 -17.75
N ASP A 36 -34.46 43.22 -17.97
CA ASP A 36 -35.27 42.03 -18.26
C ASP A 36 -34.90 40.90 -17.31
N VAL A 37 -35.95 40.23 -16.83
CA VAL A 37 -35.95 39.16 -15.84
C VAL A 37 -35.17 37.97 -16.37
N VAL A 38 -33.99 37.72 -15.80
CA VAL A 38 -33.20 36.50 -16.05
C VAL A 38 -33.06 35.74 -14.74
N THR A 39 -33.60 34.53 -14.73
CA THR A 39 -33.43 33.50 -13.70
C THR A 39 -31.95 33.29 -13.39
N THR A 40 -31.56 33.58 -12.16
CA THR A 40 -30.24 33.29 -11.61
C THR A 40 -30.14 31.82 -11.20
N GLU A 41 -29.62 30.97 -12.07
CA GLU A 41 -28.98 29.72 -11.62
C GLU A 41 -27.61 30.09 -11.03
N ALA A 42 -27.45 29.86 -9.72
CA ALA A 42 -26.18 30.05 -9.05
C ALA A 42 -25.16 29.03 -9.57
N PRO A 43 -24.01 29.46 -10.14
CA PRO A 43 -22.96 28.51 -10.52
C PRO A 43 -22.37 27.93 -9.24
N THR A 44 -22.63 26.65 -8.97
CA THR A 44 -21.91 25.87 -7.96
C THR A 44 -20.48 25.63 -8.45
N SER A 45 -19.61 26.64 -8.39
CA SER A 45 -18.19 26.44 -8.57
C SER A 45 -17.66 25.70 -7.34
N THR A 46 -17.41 24.41 -7.52
CA THR A 46 -16.70 23.64 -6.50
C THR A 46 -15.23 23.99 -6.66
N THR A 47 -14.77 25.00 -5.94
CA THR A 47 -13.36 25.40 -5.91
C THR A 47 -12.56 24.25 -5.31
N GLY A 48 -12.02 23.38 -6.16
CA GLY A 48 -11.16 22.28 -5.73
C GLY A 48 -9.91 22.85 -5.06
N ILE A 49 -9.70 22.51 -3.78
CA ILE A 49 -8.48 22.88 -3.06
C ILE A 49 -7.33 22.08 -3.68
N VAL A 50 -6.45 22.76 -4.43
CA VAL A 50 -5.20 22.18 -4.93
C VAL A 50 -4.18 22.22 -3.80
N ILE A 51 -3.86 21.05 -3.24
CA ILE A 51 -2.80 20.92 -2.24
C ILE A 51 -1.47 20.72 -2.96
N ASN A 52 -0.57 21.69 -2.85
CA ASN A 52 0.80 21.58 -3.35
C ASN A 52 1.68 20.91 -2.28
N TYR A 53 2.47 19.91 -2.68
CA TYR A 53 3.51 19.35 -1.82
C TYR A 53 4.86 19.89 -2.25
N HIS A 54 5.78 19.98 -1.30
CA HIS A 54 7.14 20.44 -1.45
C HIS A 54 8.10 19.34 -1.00
N LEU A 55 9.19 19.19 -1.74
CA LEU A 55 10.33 18.35 -1.44
C LEU A 55 11.57 19.25 -1.54
N ASP A 56 12.28 19.41 -0.43
CA ASP A 56 13.56 20.13 -0.39
C ASP A 56 14.59 19.23 0.29
N VAL A 57 15.46 18.63 -0.51
CA VAL A 57 16.43 17.63 -0.03
C VAL A 57 17.82 17.97 -0.56
N THR A 58 18.80 18.13 0.32
CA THR A 58 20.21 18.26 -0.07
C THR A 58 20.93 16.96 0.20
N ILE A 59 21.56 16.39 -0.83
CA ILE A 59 22.39 15.19 -0.70
C ILE A 59 23.85 15.62 -0.79
N VAL A 60 24.66 15.24 0.19
CA VAL A 60 26.09 15.56 0.28
C VAL A 60 26.91 14.29 0.11
N ASN A 61 27.88 14.31 -0.80
CA ASN A 61 28.75 13.18 -1.07
C ASN A 61 30.04 13.25 -0.25
N HIS A 62 30.15 12.42 0.79
CA HIS A 62 31.41 12.26 1.56
C HIS A 62 32.24 11.06 1.09
N CYS A 63 31.86 10.37 0.00
CA CYS A 63 32.70 9.35 -0.58
C CYS A 63 33.92 9.97 -1.28
N GLN A 64 35.02 9.23 -1.33
CA GLN A 64 36.21 9.58 -2.14
C GLN A 64 36.02 9.36 -3.64
N LYS A 65 34.78 9.07 -4.07
CA LYS A 65 34.41 8.81 -5.47
C LYS A 65 33.14 9.55 -5.85
N ASN A 66 32.96 9.78 -7.14
CA ASN A 66 31.72 10.34 -7.67
C ASN A 66 30.56 9.36 -7.41
N VAL A 67 29.40 9.89 -7.05
CA VAL A 67 28.22 9.08 -6.74
C VAL A 67 27.09 9.41 -7.69
N ILE A 68 26.48 8.38 -8.30
CA ILE A 68 25.23 8.47 -9.02
C ILE A 68 24.08 8.36 -8.03
N ILE A 69 23.19 9.33 -8.03
CA ILE A 69 21.91 9.25 -7.32
C ILE A 69 20.81 8.91 -8.31
N ILE A 70 19.95 7.97 -7.91
CA ILE A 70 18.73 7.62 -8.63
C ILE A 70 17.54 7.90 -7.71
N MET A 71 16.71 8.84 -8.13
CA MET A 71 15.44 9.16 -7.49
C MET A 71 14.27 8.54 -8.24
N THR A 72 13.43 7.83 -7.52
CA THR A 72 12.21 7.21 -8.04
C THR A 72 11.00 7.96 -7.53
N PHE A 73 10.39 8.74 -8.41
CA PHE A 73 9.11 9.40 -8.17
C PHE A 73 7.98 8.48 -8.65
N PRO A 74 6.96 8.24 -7.83
CA PRO A 74 5.78 7.49 -8.25
C PRO A 74 5.13 8.10 -9.50
N GLY A 75 4.97 7.30 -10.54
CA GLY A 75 4.36 7.71 -11.81
C GLY A 75 5.22 8.62 -12.71
N ARG A 76 6.51 8.83 -12.40
CA ARG A 76 7.46 9.56 -13.27
C ARG A 76 8.69 8.69 -13.57
N ALA A 77 9.39 9.01 -14.66
CA ALA A 77 10.68 8.39 -14.96
C ALA A 77 11.71 8.70 -13.85
N HIS A 78 12.64 7.78 -13.63
CA HIS A 78 13.71 7.98 -12.66
C HIS A 78 14.55 9.21 -13.04
N GLN A 79 14.87 10.03 -12.05
CA GLN A 79 15.84 11.12 -12.22
C GLN A 79 17.20 10.63 -11.77
N ARG A 80 18.22 10.90 -12.59
CA ARG A 80 19.61 10.51 -12.34
C ARG A 80 20.51 11.73 -12.35
N PHE A 81 21.37 11.87 -11.36
CA PHE A 81 22.37 12.93 -11.26
C PHE A 81 23.65 12.37 -10.66
N VAL A 82 24.78 13.00 -11.00
CA VAL A 82 26.10 12.64 -10.47
C VAL A 82 26.53 13.73 -9.50
N ILE A 83 26.88 13.34 -8.28
CA ILE A 83 27.43 14.23 -7.26
C ILE A 83 28.95 13.99 -7.22
N PRO A 84 29.78 14.99 -7.52
CA PRO A 84 31.23 14.84 -7.46
C PRO A 84 31.70 14.59 -6.02
N VAL A 85 32.94 14.12 -5.87
CA VAL A 85 33.62 13.97 -4.55
C VAL A 85 33.53 15.27 -3.76
N GLY A 86 33.03 15.21 -2.51
CA GLY A 86 32.84 16.38 -1.64
C GLY A 86 31.72 17.34 -2.07
N GLY A 87 31.04 17.04 -3.19
CA GLY A 87 29.95 17.87 -3.71
C GLY A 87 28.64 17.68 -2.95
N SER A 88 27.69 18.58 -3.21
CA SER A 88 26.30 18.42 -2.79
C SER A 88 25.34 18.71 -3.94
N TYR A 89 24.13 18.16 -3.86
CA TYR A 89 23.09 18.40 -4.86
C TYR A 89 21.75 18.70 -4.17
N PRO A 90 21.23 19.92 -4.30
CA PRO A 90 19.91 20.29 -3.79
C PRO A 90 18.82 19.81 -4.74
N ILE A 91 17.79 19.18 -4.19
CA ILE A 91 16.62 18.66 -4.89
C ILE A 91 15.42 19.45 -4.41
N LYS A 92 14.91 20.33 -5.27
CA LYS A 92 13.66 21.06 -5.05
C LYS A 92 12.60 20.54 -6.01
N SER A 93 11.51 19.98 -5.49
CA SER A 93 10.41 19.46 -6.31
C SER A 93 9.05 19.78 -5.69
N THR A 94 8.05 19.99 -6.53
CA THR A 94 6.65 20.17 -6.13
C THR A 94 5.78 19.01 -6.65
N PRO A 95 5.85 17.81 -6.03
CA PRO A 95 5.05 16.69 -6.48
C PRO A 95 3.56 16.93 -6.21
N SER A 96 2.71 16.48 -7.12
CA SER A 96 1.25 16.59 -6.99
C SER A 96 0.64 15.58 -6.01
N THR A 97 1.45 14.69 -5.44
CA THR A 97 0.99 13.66 -4.50
C THR A 97 1.98 13.49 -3.35
N ARG A 98 1.46 13.05 -2.19
CA ARG A 98 2.26 12.68 -1.01
C ARG A 98 2.91 11.28 -1.12
N GLN A 99 3.04 10.75 -2.34
CA GLN A 99 3.58 9.41 -2.52
C GLN A 99 5.08 9.37 -2.20
N GLN A 100 5.54 8.21 -1.71
CA GLN A 100 6.91 7.98 -1.26
C GLN A 100 7.92 8.12 -2.42
N ILE A 101 8.98 8.89 -2.20
CA ILE A 101 10.11 9.02 -3.12
C ILE A 101 11.25 8.15 -2.59
N VAL A 102 11.80 7.29 -3.44
CA VAL A 102 12.93 6.42 -3.11
C VAL A 102 14.20 7.03 -3.67
N ILE A 103 15.20 7.24 -2.81
CA ILE A 103 16.52 7.74 -3.17
C ILE A 103 17.53 6.61 -2.95
N THR A 104 18.26 6.26 -4.00
CA THR A 104 19.36 5.28 -3.96
C THR A 104 20.62 5.92 -4.50
N ALA A 105 21.78 5.46 -4.02
CA ALA A 105 23.08 5.99 -4.37
C ALA A 105 24.02 4.86 -4.79
N TYR A 106 24.79 5.08 -5.84
CA TYR A 106 25.73 4.12 -6.40
C TYR A 106 27.05 4.81 -6.72
N ASP A 107 28.15 4.10 -6.51
CA ASP A 107 29.44 4.51 -7.03
C ASP A 107 29.39 4.71 -8.56
N ALA A 108 29.89 5.84 -9.05
CA ALA A 108 29.70 6.24 -10.46
C ALA A 108 30.47 5.38 -11.46
N GLU A 109 31.56 4.73 -11.03
CA GLU A 109 32.41 3.91 -11.87
C GLU A 109 31.95 2.45 -11.85
N THR A 110 31.67 1.93 -10.66
CA THR A 110 31.44 0.51 -10.41
C THR A 110 29.96 0.15 -10.31
N PHE A 111 29.07 1.15 -10.18
CA PHE A 111 27.64 0.95 -9.90
C PHE A 111 27.34 0.12 -8.64
N ILE A 112 28.31 0.02 -7.72
CA ILE A 112 28.11 -0.64 -6.43
C ILE A 112 27.30 0.30 -5.52
N PRO A 113 26.26 -0.19 -4.81
CA PRO A 113 25.49 0.65 -3.89
C PRO A 113 26.35 1.28 -2.80
N VAL A 114 26.14 2.57 -2.53
CA VAL A 114 26.76 3.29 -1.40
C VAL A 114 25.72 3.69 -0.37
N MET A 115 26.16 3.97 0.87
CA MET A 115 25.24 4.13 1.99
C MET A 115 24.88 5.60 2.20
N ILE A 116 23.58 5.92 2.16
CA ILE A 116 23.01 7.22 2.50
C ILE A 116 22.58 7.20 3.96
N ASN A 117 23.21 8.00 4.83
CA ASN A 117 23.02 7.96 6.29
C ASN A 117 23.04 6.52 6.85
N GLY A 118 23.96 5.69 6.37
CA GLY A 118 24.08 4.28 6.78
C GLY A 118 23.01 3.34 6.23
N LYS A 119 22.26 3.71 5.19
CA LYS A 119 21.25 2.87 4.54
C LYS A 119 21.48 2.79 3.02
N SER A 120 21.17 1.65 2.41
CA SER A 120 21.28 1.46 0.94
C SER A 120 20.23 2.25 0.14
N ALA A 121 19.14 2.64 0.81
CA ALA A 121 18.11 3.51 0.26
C ALA A 121 17.51 4.39 1.36
N VAL A 122 17.08 5.58 0.98
CA VAL A 122 16.33 6.50 1.83
C VAL A 122 14.97 6.79 1.21
N PHE A 123 13.96 6.86 2.07
CA PHE A 123 12.58 7.12 1.67
C PHE A 123 12.18 8.51 2.16
N VAL A 124 11.76 9.37 1.24
CA VAL A 124 11.34 10.74 1.54
C VAL A 124 9.89 10.91 1.16
N PHE A 125 9.12 11.57 2.02
CA PHE A 125 7.73 11.91 1.76
C PHE A 125 7.63 13.43 1.53
N PRO A 126 7.07 13.87 0.40
CA PRO A 126 6.78 15.27 0.19
C PRO A 126 5.87 15.83 1.31
N SER A 127 6.13 17.06 1.72
CA SER A 127 5.39 17.74 2.79
C SER A 127 4.60 18.90 2.23
N VAL A 128 3.45 19.21 2.82
CA VAL A 128 2.67 20.41 2.45
C VAL A 128 3.40 21.71 2.81
N THR A 129 4.43 21.61 3.66
CA THR A 129 5.35 22.70 3.94
C THR A 129 6.77 22.36 3.55
N PRO A 130 7.54 23.33 3.05
CA PRO A 130 8.95 23.13 2.75
C PRO A 130 9.68 22.66 4.01
N VAL A 131 10.25 21.45 3.96
CA VAL A 131 11.16 20.94 5.00
C VAL A 131 12.44 20.60 4.29
N SER A 132 13.53 21.27 4.66
CA SER A 132 14.86 21.00 4.11
C SER A 132 15.50 19.83 4.85
N LEU A 133 15.78 18.74 4.14
CA LEU A 133 16.41 17.54 4.68
C LEU A 133 17.83 17.37 4.12
N ASN A 134 18.80 17.08 4.99
CA ASN A 134 20.17 16.80 4.58
C ASN A 134 20.49 15.30 4.71
N TYR A 135 21.03 14.71 3.64
CA TYR A 135 21.49 13.33 3.61
C TYR A 135 22.97 13.25 3.22
N TYR A 136 23.72 12.42 3.93
CA TYR A 136 25.15 12.23 3.73
C TYR A 136 25.43 10.84 3.16
N ILE A 137 26.17 10.79 2.06
CA ILE A 137 26.60 9.53 1.44
C ILE A 137 27.99 9.18 1.98
N SER A 138 28.16 7.93 2.40
CA SER A 138 29.43 7.40 2.92
C SER A 138 29.79 6.08 2.23
N SER A 139 31.08 5.81 2.09
CA SER A 139 31.57 4.51 1.64
C SER A 139 31.21 3.45 2.68
N ALA A 140 30.82 2.27 2.23
CA ALA A 140 30.41 1.21 3.14
C ALA A 140 31.59 0.74 4.02
N ARG A 141 31.37 0.86 5.34
CA ARG A 141 31.97 0.06 6.43
C ARG A 141 33.48 0.23 6.71
N THR A 142 33.82 1.30 7.42
CA THR A 142 34.66 1.20 8.62
C THR A 142 33.84 1.67 9.81
N HIS A 143 33.46 0.75 10.70
CA HIS A 143 32.87 1.11 11.98
C HIS A 143 33.97 1.66 12.90
N SER A 144 33.99 2.98 13.07
CA SER A 144 34.39 3.61 14.32
C SER A 144 33.33 4.65 14.67
N VAL A 145 32.43 4.27 15.59
CA VAL A 145 31.49 5.21 16.20
C VAL A 145 32.29 6.01 17.22
N SER A 146 32.57 7.28 16.91
CA SER A 146 32.92 8.29 17.91
C SER A 146 31.68 9.16 18.12
N THR A 147 30.96 8.89 19.20
CA THR A 147 30.00 9.84 19.79
C THR A 147 30.81 10.91 20.51
N GLN A 148 30.99 12.07 19.87
CA GLN A 148 31.41 13.27 20.58
C GLN A 148 30.16 14.07 20.96
N VAL A 149 29.71 13.86 22.19
CA VAL A 149 28.82 14.78 22.89
C VAL A 149 29.68 15.98 23.26
N SER A 150 29.49 17.12 22.61
CA SER A 150 30.03 18.39 23.08
C SER A 150 28.97 19.05 23.94
N SER A 151 29.18 18.98 25.24
CA SER A 151 28.52 19.79 26.25
C SER A 151 29.61 20.61 26.93
N ASP A 152 29.78 21.86 26.52
CA ASP A 152 30.53 22.84 27.32
C ASP A 152 29.69 24.10 27.49
N ALA A 153 29.25 24.28 28.73
CA ALA A 153 28.72 25.50 29.28
C ALA A 153 29.56 25.84 30.52
N VAL A 154 30.46 26.83 30.42
CA VAL A 154 31.02 27.62 31.54
C VAL A 154 31.46 28.96 30.92
N SER A 155 30.72 30.04 31.14
CA SER A 155 30.92 31.09 32.17
C SER A 155 32.10 32.04 31.92
N THR A 156 31.72 33.28 31.57
CA THR A 156 32.33 34.61 31.86
C THR A 156 33.74 34.70 32.45
N GLN A 157 34.59 35.58 31.89
CA GLN A 157 34.85 36.94 32.40
C GLN A 157 36.10 37.58 31.75
N GLY A 158 35.97 38.84 31.28
CA GLY A 158 37.05 39.83 31.20
C GLY A 158 37.81 39.99 29.88
N SER A 159 37.58 41.10 29.17
CA SER A 159 38.61 42.12 28.90
C SER A 159 38.05 43.22 28.00
N THR A 160 38.03 44.43 28.53
CA THR A 160 38.01 45.71 27.82
C THR A 160 39.20 45.81 26.86
N ASP A 161 38.97 46.27 25.63
CA ASP A 161 39.59 47.50 25.12
C ASP A 161 39.02 47.95 23.77
N ALA A 162 39.07 49.27 23.58
CA ALA A 162 38.42 50.05 22.54
C ALA A 162 39.16 50.03 21.19
N LEU A 163 38.42 50.20 20.08
CA LEU A 163 38.63 51.30 19.12
C LEU A 163 37.56 51.34 17.98
N LYS A 164 36.78 52.43 18.00
CA LYS A 164 36.44 53.37 16.90
C LYS A 164 36.13 52.89 15.46
N THR A 165 34.90 53.30 15.02
CA THR A 165 34.54 53.91 13.71
C THR A 165 34.55 52.94 12.51
N GLN A 166 33.54 52.84 11.63
CA GLN A 166 32.84 53.91 10.90
C GLN A 166 31.52 53.39 10.28
N ALA A 167 30.52 54.27 10.20
CA ALA A 167 29.22 54.02 9.58
C ALA A 167 29.32 53.90 8.05
N ALA A 168 28.61 52.91 7.50
CA ALA A 168 28.12 52.92 6.13
C ALA A 168 26.71 52.31 6.13
N THR A 169 25.74 53.18 5.86
CA THR A 169 24.31 52.87 5.74
C THR A 169 24.05 52.38 4.33
N ASP A 170 23.82 51.08 4.16
CA ASP A 170 23.20 50.53 2.94
C ASP A 170 21.92 49.80 3.33
N ALA A 171 20.80 50.33 2.83
CA ALA A 171 19.48 49.80 3.02
C ALA A 171 19.32 48.50 2.19
N VAL A 172 19.43 47.35 2.87
CA VAL A 172 19.02 46.06 2.32
C VAL A 172 17.58 45.80 2.74
N THR A 173 16.66 45.87 1.79
CA THR A 173 15.29 45.40 1.94
C THR A 173 15.32 43.89 2.15
N THR A 174 15.24 43.45 3.40
CA THR A 174 15.06 42.05 3.76
C THR A 174 13.58 41.74 3.73
N GLU A 175 13.12 41.12 2.64
CA GLU A 175 11.82 40.44 2.66
C GLU A 175 11.88 39.32 3.70
N SER A 176 11.16 39.50 4.80
CA SER A 176 11.02 38.50 5.85
C SER A 176 10.33 37.27 5.23
N PRO A 177 10.97 36.09 5.16
CA PRO A 177 10.30 34.90 4.66
C PRO A 177 9.17 34.57 5.63
N THR A 178 7.94 34.61 5.12
CA THR A 178 6.75 34.16 5.83
C THR A 178 6.89 32.65 6.08
N SER A 179 7.46 32.32 7.24
CA SER A 179 7.52 30.97 7.79
C SER A 179 6.09 30.47 7.96
N THR A 180 5.59 29.73 6.98
CA THR A 180 4.34 29.00 7.12
C THR A 180 4.67 27.73 7.90
N THR A 181 4.46 27.79 9.21
CA THR A 181 4.70 26.66 10.12
C THR A 181 3.80 25.50 9.70
N GLY A 182 4.38 24.51 9.03
CA GLY A 182 3.65 23.33 8.63
C GLY A 182 3.23 22.50 9.81
N ILE A 183 1.94 22.23 9.89
CA ILE A 183 1.41 21.29 10.86
C ILE A 183 1.90 19.89 10.46
N VAL A 184 2.97 19.42 11.10
CA VAL A 184 3.41 18.03 11.00
C VAL A 184 2.45 17.19 11.83
N ILE A 185 1.55 16.48 11.15
CA ILE A 185 0.64 15.54 11.82
C ILE A 185 1.41 14.25 12.14
N ILE A 186 1.62 13.99 13.43
CA ILE A 186 2.20 12.75 13.95
C ILE A 186 1.06 11.85 14.42
N TYR A 187 1.06 10.60 13.98
CA TYR A 187 0.14 9.58 14.45
C TYR A 187 0.84 8.71 15.49
N HIS A 188 0.19 8.51 16.62
CA HIS A 188 0.65 7.71 17.74
C HIS A 188 -0.08 6.37 17.76
N LEU A 189 0.69 5.29 17.86
CA LEU A 189 0.22 3.95 18.21
C LEU A 189 0.62 3.69 19.65
N ASP A 190 -0.38 3.48 20.50
CA ASP A 190 -0.18 3.07 21.89
C ASP A 190 -1.12 1.89 22.17
N VAL A 191 -0.54 0.69 22.19
CA VAL A 191 -1.29 -0.56 22.35
C VAL A 191 -0.61 -1.41 23.40
N THR A 192 -1.36 -1.92 24.37
CA THR A 192 -0.86 -2.91 25.32
C THR A 192 -1.54 -4.24 25.07
N ILE A 193 -0.76 -5.30 24.87
CA ILE A 193 -1.29 -6.68 24.78
C ILE A 193 -1.08 -7.35 26.12
N VAL A 194 -2.15 -7.89 26.72
CA VAL A 194 -2.13 -8.58 28.02
C VAL A 194 -2.34 -10.07 27.81
N ASN A 195 -1.39 -10.88 28.26
CA ASN A 195 -1.45 -12.33 28.10
C ASN A 195 -2.19 -12.99 29.29
N ARG A 196 -3.42 -13.45 29.06
CA ARG A 196 -4.18 -14.29 30.01
C ARG A 196 -4.32 -15.74 29.54
N TYR A 197 -3.62 -16.13 28.47
CA TYR A 197 -3.76 -17.42 27.79
C TYR A 197 -3.42 -18.62 28.68
N GLY A 198 -2.58 -18.43 29.70
CA GLY A 198 -2.10 -19.48 30.60
C GLY A 198 -0.78 -20.13 30.13
N LYS A 199 -0.27 -19.75 28.96
CA LYS A 199 1.06 -20.09 28.45
C LYS A 199 1.76 -18.85 27.89
N ASP A 200 3.07 -18.93 27.71
CA ASP A 200 3.83 -17.88 27.03
C ASP A 200 3.31 -17.69 25.59
N VAL A 201 3.24 -16.44 25.14
CA VAL A 201 2.70 -16.10 23.82
C VAL A 201 3.73 -15.32 23.03
N ILE A 202 3.93 -15.69 21.76
CA ILE A 202 4.68 -14.91 20.78
C ILE A 202 3.72 -13.92 20.11
N ILE A 203 4.06 -12.63 20.13
CA ILE A 203 3.39 -11.59 19.35
C ILE A 203 4.21 -11.26 18.12
N LEU A 204 3.55 -11.25 16.96
CA LEU A 204 4.10 -10.69 15.73
C LEU A 204 3.39 -9.38 15.40
N VAL A 205 4.16 -8.30 15.33
CA VAL A 205 3.68 -6.96 14.99
C VAL A 205 4.21 -6.57 13.61
N THR A 206 3.32 -6.46 12.64
CA THR A 206 3.66 -6.00 11.29
C THR A 206 3.36 -4.51 11.18
N LEU A 207 4.43 -3.71 11.27
CA LEU A 207 4.35 -2.28 11.06
C LEU A 207 4.48 -1.95 9.56
N PRO A 208 3.74 -0.96 9.05
CA PRO A 208 3.84 -0.52 7.67
C PRO A 208 5.29 -0.19 7.24
N GLY A 209 5.75 -0.81 6.15
CA GLY A 209 7.09 -0.60 5.60
C GLY A 209 8.24 -1.15 6.46
N ARG A 210 7.96 -2.00 7.45
CA ARG A 210 8.97 -2.65 8.29
C ARG A 210 8.77 -4.17 8.30
N ALA A 211 9.85 -4.91 8.53
CA ALA A 211 9.77 -6.34 8.81
C ALA A 211 8.96 -6.57 10.10
N ALA A 212 8.27 -7.71 10.17
CA ALA A 212 7.52 -8.10 11.35
C ALA A 212 8.44 -8.16 12.57
N GLN A 213 8.01 -7.52 13.67
CA GLN A 213 8.71 -7.56 14.95
C GLN A 213 8.13 -8.67 15.81
N ARG A 214 9.00 -9.44 16.46
CA ARG A 214 8.64 -10.58 17.30
C ARG A 214 8.89 -10.25 18.76
N PHE A 215 7.90 -10.51 19.61
CA PHE A 215 7.98 -10.34 21.06
C PHE A 215 7.46 -11.58 21.77
N VAL A 216 7.94 -11.87 22.98
CA VAL A 216 7.40 -12.94 23.83
C VAL A 216 6.77 -12.27 25.05
N ILE A 217 5.51 -12.60 25.33
CA ILE A 217 4.79 -12.17 26.52
C ILE A 217 4.65 -13.37 27.45
N PRO A 218 5.32 -13.37 28.61
CA PRO A 218 5.20 -14.47 29.56
C PRO A 218 3.76 -14.59 30.09
N VAL A 219 3.41 -15.75 30.66
CA VAL A 219 2.10 -15.97 31.32
C VAL A 219 1.78 -14.84 32.31
N GLY A 220 0.59 -14.23 32.20
CA GLY A 220 0.16 -13.13 33.06
C GLY A 220 0.86 -11.78 32.78
N GLY A 221 1.82 -11.75 31.87
CA GLY A 221 2.55 -10.56 31.46
C GLY A 221 1.75 -9.65 30.53
N SER A 222 2.32 -8.48 30.25
CA SER A 222 1.82 -7.58 29.22
C SER A 222 2.98 -6.97 28.43
N TYR A 223 2.71 -6.54 27.20
CA TYR A 223 3.71 -5.89 26.35
C TYR A 223 3.15 -4.62 25.69
N PRO A 224 3.73 -3.45 25.97
CA PRO A 224 3.35 -2.20 25.32
C PRO A 224 4.04 -2.06 23.96
N ILE A 225 3.25 -1.81 22.93
CA ILE A 225 3.65 -1.48 21.56
C ILE A 225 3.41 0.02 21.38
N LYS A 226 4.50 0.79 21.46
CA LYS A 226 4.50 2.24 21.24
C LYS A 226 5.27 2.59 19.98
N SER A 227 4.64 3.34 19.08
CA SER A 227 5.30 3.82 17.84
C SER A 227 4.66 5.09 17.33
N THR A 228 5.42 5.90 16.60
CA THR A 228 4.93 7.08 15.90
C THR A 228 5.07 6.92 14.38
N PHE A 229 4.12 7.48 13.65
CA PHE A 229 4.05 7.40 12.19
C PHE A 229 3.72 8.77 11.60
N SER A 230 4.31 9.08 10.45
CA SER A 230 3.97 10.27 9.65
C SER A 230 2.73 10.09 8.78
N THR A 231 2.21 8.86 8.71
CA THR A 231 1.02 8.48 7.93
C THR A 231 0.11 7.58 8.75
N ARG A 232 -1.20 7.67 8.51
CA ARG A 232 -2.20 6.80 9.12
C ARG A 232 -2.22 5.46 8.38
N GLN A 233 -1.36 4.54 8.78
CA GLN A 233 -1.30 3.20 8.20
C GLN A 233 -1.64 2.13 9.24
N GLN A 234 -2.24 1.04 8.78
CA GLN A 234 -2.75 -0.04 9.63
C GLN A 234 -1.60 -0.91 10.15
N THR A 235 -1.57 -1.13 11.46
CA THR A 235 -0.69 -2.12 12.10
C THR A 235 -1.45 -3.41 12.33
N VAL A 236 -0.86 -4.55 12.00
CA VAL A 236 -1.42 -5.88 12.27
C VAL A 236 -0.70 -6.52 13.43
N VAL A 237 -1.45 -6.98 14.43
CA VAL A 237 -0.94 -7.72 15.58
C VAL A 237 -1.53 -9.13 15.57
N THR A 238 -0.68 -10.14 15.60
CA THR A 238 -1.07 -11.56 15.70
C THR A 238 -0.36 -12.20 16.89
N ALA A 239 -0.97 -13.23 17.46
CA ALA A 239 -0.47 -13.93 18.62
C ALA A 239 -0.41 -15.44 18.38
N TYR A 240 0.60 -16.10 18.91
CA TYR A 240 0.82 -17.54 18.78
C TYR A 240 1.28 -18.12 20.12
N ASP A 241 0.82 -19.32 20.46
CA ASP A 241 1.37 -20.10 21.57
C ASP A 241 2.89 -20.28 21.37
N ALA A 242 3.70 -19.92 22.38
CA ALA A 242 5.14 -19.86 22.20
C ALA A 242 5.81 -21.23 21.99
N ALA A 243 5.19 -22.31 22.47
CA ALA A 243 5.73 -23.67 22.37
C ALA A 243 5.32 -24.35 21.07
N THR A 244 4.06 -24.18 20.65
CA THR A 244 3.46 -24.90 19.52
C THR A 244 3.34 -24.06 18.25
N PHE A 245 3.51 -22.74 18.36
CA PHE A 245 3.28 -21.78 17.29
C PHE A 245 1.86 -21.83 16.70
N ILE A 246 0.89 -22.36 17.46
CA ILE A 246 -0.53 -22.36 17.10
C ILE A 246 -1.09 -20.95 17.34
N PRO A 247 -1.86 -20.37 16.40
CA PRO A 247 -2.47 -19.06 16.59
C PRO A 247 -3.36 -19.00 17.83
N VAL A 248 -3.25 -17.93 18.62
CA VAL A 248 -4.12 -17.64 19.77
C VAL A 248 -4.93 -16.37 19.52
N MET A 249 -6.14 -16.32 20.09
CA MET A 249 -7.05 -15.19 19.90
C MET A 249 -6.61 -13.98 20.73
N ILE A 250 -6.80 -12.78 20.19
CA ILE A 250 -6.67 -11.49 20.87
C ILE A 250 -8.05 -10.84 20.79
N ASP A 251 -8.71 -10.61 21.93
CA ASP A 251 -10.11 -10.15 22.01
C ASP A 251 -11.04 -10.90 21.04
N ASP A 252 -10.99 -12.24 21.09
CA ASP A 252 -11.76 -13.16 20.23
C ASP A 252 -11.46 -13.06 18.73
N LYS A 253 -10.28 -12.53 18.36
CA LYS A 253 -9.84 -12.40 16.96
C LYS A 253 -8.46 -13.01 16.76
N THR A 254 -8.25 -13.70 15.65
CA THR A 254 -6.93 -14.26 15.28
C THR A 254 -5.89 -13.17 14.96
N ALA A 255 -6.35 -11.97 14.64
CA ALA A 255 -5.53 -10.79 14.42
C ALA A 255 -6.29 -9.53 14.86
N VAL A 256 -5.56 -8.57 15.41
CA VAL A 256 -6.07 -7.24 15.72
C VAL A 256 -5.44 -6.22 14.79
N PHE A 257 -6.28 -5.38 14.23
CA PHE A 257 -5.88 -4.29 13.35
C PHE A 257 -5.97 -2.97 14.10
N VAL A 258 -4.85 -2.28 14.23
CA VAL A 258 -4.79 -1.01 14.95
C VAL A 258 -4.39 0.11 14.02
N PHE A 259 -5.20 1.17 13.99
CA PHE A 259 -4.86 2.41 13.30
C PHE A 259 -4.27 3.40 14.31
N PRO A 260 -3.11 4.01 14.03
CA PRO A 260 -2.56 5.04 14.89
C PRO A 260 -3.44 6.30 14.81
N SER A 261 -3.46 7.07 15.89
CA SER A 261 -4.32 8.24 16.08
C SER A 261 -3.48 9.51 16.26
N ILE A 262 -4.01 10.66 15.85
CA ILE A 262 -3.33 11.95 16.02
C ILE A 262 -3.20 12.28 17.52
N THR A 263 -4.23 11.96 18.30
CA THR A 263 -4.17 11.94 19.76
C THR A 263 -3.68 10.57 20.23
N PRO A 264 -2.74 10.49 21.19
CA PRO A 264 -2.34 9.22 21.80
C PRO A 264 -3.54 8.56 22.47
N VAL A 265 -4.09 7.52 21.84
CA VAL A 265 -5.18 6.70 22.40
C VAL A 265 -4.57 5.37 22.79
N SER A 266 -4.44 5.12 24.10
CA SER A 266 -3.99 3.83 24.60
C SER A 266 -5.12 2.80 24.48
N ARG A 267 -4.84 1.67 23.85
CA ARG A 267 -5.78 0.53 23.74
C ARG A 267 -5.18 -0.69 24.40
N ILE A 268 -5.98 -1.40 25.17
CA ILE A 268 -5.58 -2.66 25.81
C ILE A 268 -6.33 -3.79 25.11
N TYR A 269 -5.60 -4.81 24.66
CA TYR A 269 -6.18 -6.03 24.12
C TYR A 269 -5.78 -7.22 25.01
N TYR A 270 -6.67 -8.18 25.14
CA TYR A 270 -6.46 -9.35 25.98
C TYR A 270 -6.34 -10.61 25.13
N ILE A 271 -5.42 -11.49 25.51
CA ILE A 271 -5.35 -12.85 24.99
C ILE A 271 -6.07 -13.71 26.03
N PRO A 272 -7.33 -14.11 25.81
CA PRO A 272 -8.11 -14.81 26.82
C PRO A 272 -7.45 -16.14 27.18
N SER A 273 -7.71 -16.60 28.41
CA SER A 273 -7.30 -17.95 28.83
C SER A 273 -7.87 -18.97 27.86
N ALA A 274 -7.06 -19.96 27.46
CA ALA A 274 -7.60 -21.12 26.78
C ALA A 274 -8.69 -21.68 27.69
N GLN A 275 -9.95 -21.58 27.28
CA GLN A 275 -11.02 -22.28 27.98
C GLN A 275 -10.63 -23.74 27.97
N VAL A 276 -10.20 -24.26 29.13
CA VAL A 276 -10.18 -25.71 29.34
C VAL A 276 -11.61 -26.13 29.06
N PRO A 277 -11.87 -27.05 28.11
CA PRO A 277 -13.20 -27.57 27.92
C PRO A 277 -13.65 -28.11 29.27
N ILE A 278 -14.57 -27.40 29.93
CA ILE A 278 -15.18 -27.92 31.14
C ILE A 278 -16.21 -28.93 30.61
N ASP A 279 -15.88 -30.21 30.67
CA ASP A 279 -16.85 -31.29 30.54
C ASP A 279 -17.82 -31.18 31.72
N VAL A 280 -18.80 -30.27 31.63
CA VAL A 280 -19.95 -30.25 32.52
C VAL A 280 -20.96 -31.26 31.99
N VAL A 281 -20.68 -32.55 32.20
CA VAL A 281 -21.74 -33.55 32.25
C VAL A 281 -22.44 -33.35 33.61
N SER A 282 -23.35 -32.39 33.67
CA SER A 282 -24.33 -32.30 34.75
C SER A 282 -25.52 -33.19 34.38
N THR A 283 -25.54 -34.39 34.92
CA THR A 283 -26.75 -35.22 34.96
C THR A 283 -27.79 -34.55 35.86
N HIS A 284 -28.75 -33.85 35.27
CA HIS A 284 -29.97 -33.46 35.98
C HIS A 284 -31.01 -34.56 35.85
N ALA A 285 -31.34 -35.19 36.98
CA ALA A 285 -32.57 -35.97 37.12
C ALA A 285 -33.78 -35.01 37.14
N PRO A 286 -34.95 -35.44 36.64
CA PRO A 286 -36.14 -34.61 36.64
C PRO A 286 -36.75 -34.58 38.04
N THR A 287 -36.95 -33.40 38.61
CA THR A 287 -37.80 -33.22 39.79
C THR A 287 -39.10 -32.56 39.35
N ASP A 288 -40.19 -33.25 39.69
CA ASP A 288 -41.58 -32.89 39.45
C ASP A 288 -41.99 -31.55 40.08
N ALA A 289 -43.07 -31.03 39.50
CA ALA A 289 -43.80 -29.83 39.86
C ALA A 289 -44.09 -29.66 41.35
N LEU A 290 -44.00 -28.41 41.82
CA LEU A 290 -44.96 -27.91 42.82
C LEU A 290 -45.17 -26.40 42.67
N SER A 291 -46.45 -26.06 42.47
CA SER A 291 -47.04 -24.73 42.54
C SER A 291 -47.06 -24.20 43.97
N THR A 292 -46.78 -22.91 44.15
CA THR A 292 -47.48 -22.05 45.12
C THR A 292 -47.42 -20.59 44.70
N GLN A 293 -48.60 -19.96 44.63
CA GLN A 293 -48.83 -18.52 44.59
C GLN A 293 -48.33 -17.82 45.87
N GLY A 294 -48.06 -16.51 45.78
CA GLY A 294 -47.99 -15.65 46.96
C GLY A 294 -47.49 -14.22 46.74
N SER A 295 -48.43 -13.31 46.52
CA SER A 295 -48.48 -11.90 46.97
C SER A 295 -47.41 -10.87 46.54
N THR A 296 -47.87 -9.94 45.70
CA THR A 296 -47.79 -8.47 45.78
C THR A 296 -46.93 -7.84 46.87
N ASP A 297 -46.00 -6.96 46.47
CA ASP A 297 -45.91 -5.62 47.08
C ASP A 297 -45.34 -4.57 46.12
N ALA A 298 -46.01 -3.43 46.07
CA ALA A 298 -45.77 -2.32 45.16
C ALA A 298 -44.80 -1.31 45.78
N LEU A 299 -43.65 -1.09 45.12
CA LEU A 299 -42.77 0.04 45.41
C LEU A 299 -42.74 0.97 44.19
N LYS A 300 -43.47 2.07 44.31
CA LYS A 300 -43.37 3.23 43.41
C LYS A 300 -42.01 3.90 43.63
N THR A 301 -41.19 3.94 42.60
CA THR A 301 -40.04 4.83 42.52
C THR A 301 -40.28 5.81 41.38
N GLN A 302 -40.46 7.09 41.71
CA GLN A 302 -40.47 8.19 40.75
C GLN A 302 -39.03 8.43 40.27
N ALA A 303 -38.81 8.32 38.96
CA ALA A 303 -37.62 8.84 38.31
C ALA A 303 -37.95 10.18 37.62
N PRO A 304 -37.05 11.17 37.64
CA PRO A 304 -37.27 12.45 36.99
C PRO A 304 -37.15 12.31 35.48
N THR A 305 -38.14 12.86 34.76
CA THR A 305 -38.15 12.93 33.30
C THR A 305 -37.35 14.15 32.85
N ASP A 306 -36.07 13.95 32.52
CA ASP A 306 -35.33 14.91 31.69
C ASP A 306 -35.61 14.61 30.23
N VAL A 307 -36.31 15.55 29.58
CA VAL A 307 -36.57 15.56 28.14
C VAL A 307 -35.27 15.93 27.44
N VAL A 308 -34.49 14.93 27.04
CA VAL A 308 -33.39 15.10 26.10
C VAL A 308 -33.99 15.11 24.69
N THR A 309 -34.02 16.28 24.06
CA THR A 309 -34.26 16.45 22.64
C THR A 309 -33.14 15.75 21.87
N THR A 310 -33.41 14.55 21.35
CA THR A 310 -32.56 13.91 20.35
C THR A 310 -32.79 14.60 19.02
N GLU A 311 -31.84 15.41 18.57
CA GLU A 311 -31.76 15.82 17.18
C GLU A 311 -31.54 14.58 16.30
N SER A 312 -32.51 14.28 15.44
CA SER A 312 -32.37 13.24 14.42
C SER A 312 -31.20 13.60 13.52
N PRO A 313 -30.16 12.75 13.39
CA PRO A 313 -29.05 13.07 12.51
C PRO A 313 -29.57 13.16 11.07
N THR A 314 -29.38 14.33 10.46
CA THR A 314 -29.67 14.58 9.05
C THR A 314 -28.85 13.58 8.22
N SER A 315 -29.52 12.53 7.76
CA SER A 315 -28.95 11.53 6.85
C SER A 315 -28.60 12.22 5.53
N THR A 316 -27.33 12.55 5.35
CA THR A 316 -26.80 12.85 4.02
C THR A 316 -26.89 11.57 3.21
N THR A 317 -27.89 11.47 2.34
CA THR A 317 -28.12 10.34 1.43
C THR A 317 -27.01 10.29 0.38
N GLY A 318 -25.80 9.91 0.81
CA GLY A 318 -24.71 9.61 -0.08
C GLY A 318 -24.97 8.26 -0.74
N ASN A 319 -24.91 8.21 -2.07
CA ASN A 319 -25.03 6.96 -2.82
C ASN A 319 -23.98 5.96 -2.36
N VAL A 320 -24.38 4.97 -1.54
CA VAL A 320 -23.49 3.89 -1.09
C VAL A 320 -23.36 2.89 -2.25
N ILE A 321 -22.16 2.82 -2.84
CA ILE A 321 -21.84 1.79 -3.84
C ILE A 321 -21.71 0.45 -3.10
N ILE A 322 -22.54 -0.52 -3.49
CA ILE A 322 -22.50 -1.88 -2.97
C ILE A 322 -21.68 -2.75 -3.93
N TYR A 323 -20.70 -3.45 -3.39
CA TYR A 323 -19.91 -4.44 -4.09
C TYR A 323 -20.33 -5.85 -3.67
N HIS A 324 -20.28 -6.78 -4.61
CA HIS A 324 -20.67 -8.17 -4.46
C HIS A 324 -19.46 -9.09 -4.65
N LEU A 325 -19.39 -10.15 -3.85
CA LEU A 325 -18.47 -11.26 -4.01
C LEU A 325 -19.29 -12.54 -4.02
N ASP A 326 -19.20 -13.30 -5.12
CA ASP A 326 -19.86 -14.59 -5.27
C ASP A 326 -18.82 -15.61 -5.75
N VAL A 327 -18.31 -16.43 -4.84
CA VAL A 327 -17.23 -17.38 -5.14
C VAL A 327 -17.57 -18.75 -4.59
N THR A 328 -17.47 -19.79 -5.40
CA THR A 328 -17.58 -21.18 -4.96
C THR A 328 -16.20 -21.81 -4.94
N ILE A 329 -15.82 -22.43 -3.81
CA ILE A 329 -14.57 -23.17 -3.71
C ILE A 329 -14.88 -24.66 -3.68
N VAL A 330 -14.25 -25.43 -4.55
CA VAL A 330 -14.43 -26.88 -4.70
C VAL A 330 -13.16 -27.59 -4.26
N ASN A 331 -13.30 -28.58 -3.36
CA ASN A 331 -12.18 -29.30 -2.80
C ASN A 331 -11.86 -30.58 -3.60
N HIS A 332 -10.85 -30.52 -4.45
CA HIS A 332 -10.28 -31.67 -5.18
C HIS A 332 -8.96 -32.19 -4.55
N TYR A 333 -8.61 -31.75 -3.34
CA TYR A 333 -7.33 -32.09 -2.69
C TYR A 333 -7.24 -33.57 -2.26
N GLY A 334 -8.37 -34.28 -2.17
CA GLY A 334 -8.44 -35.66 -1.70
C GLY A 334 -8.54 -35.80 -0.16
N LYS A 335 -8.34 -34.70 0.58
CA LYS A 335 -8.52 -34.61 2.05
C LYS A 335 -9.42 -33.44 2.42
N GLY A 336 -9.91 -33.41 3.66
CA GLY A 336 -10.60 -32.24 4.20
C GLY A 336 -9.68 -31.01 4.21
N VAL A 337 -10.23 -29.84 3.91
CA VAL A 337 -9.48 -28.58 3.81
C VAL A 337 -10.11 -27.53 4.72
N VAL A 338 -9.28 -26.77 5.43
CA VAL A 338 -9.66 -25.57 6.16
C VAL A 338 -9.35 -24.36 5.27
N ILE A 339 -10.35 -23.52 5.02
CA ILE A 339 -10.20 -22.26 4.29
C ILE A 339 -10.27 -21.11 5.28
N LEU A 340 -9.34 -20.16 5.16
CA LEU A 340 -9.39 -18.88 5.84
C LEU A 340 -9.76 -17.80 4.82
N VAL A 341 -10.91 -17.16 5.04
CA VAL A 341 -11.43 -16.09 4.19
C VAL A 341 -11.36 -14.76 4.95
N THR A 342 -10.48 -13.87 4.51
CA THR A 342 -10.37 -12.52 5.09
C THR A 342 -11.14 -11.54 4.21
N LEU A 343 -12.35 -11.19 4.66
CA LEU A 343 -13.22 -10.22 3.99
C LEU A 343 -12.91 -8.79 4.45
N PRO A 344 -13.06 -7.76 3.60
CA PRO A 344 -12.91 -6.36 3.98
C PRO A 344 -13.66 -5.97 5.24
N GLY A 345 -12.93 -5.44 6.23
CA GLY A 345 -13.50 -4.96 7.50
C GLY A 345 -14.05 -6.07 8.41
N ARG A 346 -13.84 -7.35 8.11
CA ARG A 346 -14.28 -8.49 8.92
C ARG A 346 -13.10 -9.33 9.39
N THR A 347 -13.31 -10.08 10.46
CA THR A 347 -12.38 -11.11 10.92
C THR A 347 -12.29 -12.24 9.90
N ALA A 348 -11.14 -12.92 9.86
CA ALA A 348 -10.98 -14.07 8.99
C ALA A 348 -11.99 -15.17 9.38
N GLN A 349 -12.79 -15.60 8.41
CA GLN A 349 -13.74 -16.68 8.58
C GLN A 349 -13.05 -18.02 8.31
N ARG A 350 -13.16 -18.95 9.25
CA ARG A 350 -12.68 -20.32 9.10
C ARG A 350 -13.80 -21.20 8.58
N LEU A 351 -13.58 -21.82 7.42
CA LEU A 351 -14.53 -22.73 6.76
C LEU A 351 -13.87 -24.10 6.61
N VAL A 352 -14.63 -25.18 6.77
CA VAL A 352 -14.12 -26.54 6.56
C VAL A 352 -14.86 -27.13 5.37
N ILE A 353 -14.12 -27.54 4.34
CA ILE A 353 -14.68 -28.22 3.16
C ILE A 353 -14.23 -29.69 3.18
N PRO A 354 -15.15 -30.67 3.29
CA PRO A 354 -14.79 -32.08 3.22
C PRO A 354 -14.24 -32.44 1.83
N THR A 355 -13.57 -33.59 1.70
CA THR A 355 -13.08 -34.10 0.41
C THR A 355 -14.22 -34.17 -0.60
N GLY A 356 -14.03 -33.61 -1.81
CA GLY A 356 -15.05 -33.58 -2.87
C GLY A 356 -16.19 -32.58 -2.63
N GLY A 357 -16.21 -31.90 -1.48
CA GLY A 357 -17.21 -30.89 -1.16
C GLY A 357 -16.95 -29.56 -1.87
N SER A 358 -17.97 -28.69 -1.84
CA SER A 358 -17.84 -27.29 -2.28
C SER A 358 -18.49 -26.35 -1.28
N TYR A 359 -17.99 -25.10 -1.19
CA TYR A 359 -18.56 -24.07 -0.33
C TYR A 359 -18.74 -22.74 -1.08
N PRO A 360 -19.98 -22.22 -1.17
CA PRO A 360 -20.24 -20.90 -1.74
C PRO A 360 -19.99 -19.79 -0.71
N ILE A 361 -19.25 -18.76 -1.11
CA ILE A 361 -18.99 -17.53 -0.38
C ILE A 361 -19.72 -16.41 -1.11
N LYS A 362 -20.86 -15.99 -0.54
CA LYS A 362 -21.65 -14.84 -1.02
C LYS A 362 -21.61 -13.72 0.01
N SER A 363 -21.10 -12.56 -0.37
CA SER A 363 -21.03 -11.40 0.53
C SER A 363 -21.15 -10.08 -0.22
N THR A 364 -21.69 -9.07 0.46
CA THR A 364 -21.74 -7.68 0.00
C THR A 364 -20.88 -6.77 0.87
N PHE A 365 -20.31 -5.73 0.25
CA PHE A 365 -19.39 -4.79 0.89
C PHE A 365 -19.68 -3.36 0.44
N SER A 366 -19.45 -2.40 1.33
CA SER A 366 -19.44 -0.97 0.98
C SER A 366 -18.07 -0.48 0.47
N THR A 367 -17.10 -1.38 0.30
CA THR A 367 -15.74 -1.05 -0.12
C THR A 367 -15.23 -2.04 -1.18
N SER A 368 -14.36 -1.56 -2.06
CA SER A 368 -13.65 -2.35 -3.07
C SER A 368 -12.37 -3.02 -2.55
N GLN A 369 -12.19 -3.08 -1.23
CA GLN A 369 -10.98 -3.67 -0.64
C GLN A 369 -10.87 -5.16 -0.99
N GLN A 370 -9.62 -5.63 -1.02
CA GLN A 370 -9.28 -6.99 -1.40
C GLN A 370 -9.76 -8.01 -0.36
N THR A 371 -10.34 -9.11 -0.83
CA THR A 371 -10.59 -10.33 -0.08
C THR A 371 -9.44 -11.31 -0.31
N VAL A 372 -8.96 -11.95 0.76
CA VAL A 372 -7.90 -12.96 0.69
C VAL A 372 -8.45 -14.31 1.11
N ILE A 373 -8.19 -15.34 0.31
CA ILE A 373 -8.59 -16.73 0.58
C ILE A 373 -7.33 -17.59 0.60
N THR A 374 -7.07 -18.25 1.72
CA THR A 374 -6.03 -19.28 1.85
C THR A 374 -6.63 -20.61 2.25
N ALA A 375 -5.96 -21.70 1.90
CA ALA A 375 -6.42 -23.05 2.18
C ALA A 375 -5.31 -23.88 2.84
N TYR A 376 -5.69 -24.74 3.78
CA TYR A 376 -4.81 -25.59 4.56
C TYR A 376 -5.39 -27.00 4.68
N ASP A 377 -4.54 -28.03 4.65
CA ASP A 377 -4.94 -29.39 5.00
C ASP A 377 -5.58 -29.38 6.41
N ALA A 378 -6.76 -29.96 6.56
CA ALA A 378 -7.51 -29.87 7.82
C ALA A 378 -6.86 -30.63 8.98
N ALA A 379 -6.06 -31.65 8.70
CA ALA A 379 -5.40 -32.47 9.71
C ALA A 379 -4.03 -31.90 10.10
N THR A 380 -3.25 -31.44 9.14
CA THR A 380 -1.86 -31.00 9.39
C THR A 380 -1.68 -29.49 9.40
N PHE A 381 -2.69 -28.74 8.95
CA PHE A 381 -2.62 -27.29 8.74
C PHE A 381 -1.50 -26.84 7.78
N TYR A 382 -1.03 -27.74 6.91
CA TYR A 382 -0.07 -27.38 5.86
C TYR A 382 -0.78 -26.62 4.73
N PRO A 383 -0.17 -25.59 4.13
CA PRO A 383 -0.80 -24.85 3.03
C PRO A 383 -1.11 -25.76 1.84
N VAL A 384 -2.29 -25.61 1.25
CA VAL A 384 -2.69 -26.28 0.01
C VAL A 384 -3.02 -25.26 -1.07
N MET A 385 -2.89 -25.67 -2.33
CA MET A 385 -2.99 -24.76 -3.47
C MET A 385 -4.45 -24.64 -3.93
N ILE A 386 -4.87 -23.41 -4.17
CA ILE A 386 -6.14 -23.05 -4.80
C ILE A 386 -5.81 -22.57 -6.22
N ASP A 387 -6.25 -23.30 -7.26
CA ASP A 387 -5.88 -23.08 -8.66
C ASP A 387 -4.35 -22.88 -8.85
N ALA A 388 -3.57 -23.78 -8.26
CA ALA A 388 -2.10 -23.73 -8.25
C ALA A 388 -1.50 -22.45 -7.62
N LYS A 389 -2.21 -21.80 -6.69
CA LYS A 389 -1.72 -20.66 -5.89
C LYS A 389 -1.91 -20.92 -4.40
N SER A 390 -0.97 -20.46 -3.57
CA SER A 390 -1.07 -20.58 -2.10
C SER A 390 -2.13 -19.65 -1.48
N ALA A 391 -2.58 -18.65 -2.24
CA ALA A 391 -3.64 -17.74 -1.85
C ALA A 391 -4.36 -17.20 -3.10
N VAL A 392 -5.68 -17.01 -2.99
CA VAL A 392 -6.48 -16.31 -4.01
C VAL A 392 -6.87 -14.95 -3.47
N PHE A 393 -6.68 -13.94 -4.30
CA PHE A 393 -7.01 -12.57 -3.98
C PHE A 393 -8.14 -12.09 -4.89
N LEU A 394 -9.23 -11.66 -4.29
CA LEU A 394 -10.46 -11.30 -4.99
C LEU A 394 -10.82 -9.85 -4.70
N PHE A 395 -11.29 -9.15 -5.72
CA PHE A 395 -11.84 -7.81 -5.55
C PHE A 395 -13.36 -7.91 -5.72
N PRO A 396 -14.14 -7.46 -4.72
CA PRO A 396 -15.58 -7.34 -4.86
C PRO A 396 -15.94 -6.48 -6.08
N SER A 397 -16.99 -6.87 -6.81
CA SER A 397 -17.43 -6.21 -8.05
C SER A 397 -18.80 -5.56 -7.84
N VAL A 398 -19.02 -4.40 -8.46
CA VAL A 398 -20.34 -3.72 -8.41
C VAL A 398 -21.42 -4.58 -9.09
N LYS A 399 -21.04 -5.42 -10.06
CA LYS A 399 -21.91 -6.46 -10.62
C LYS A 399 -21.56 -7.82 -9.99
N PRO A 400 -22.54 -8.62 -9.55
CA PRO A 400 -22.28 -9.97 -9.07
C PRO A 400 -21.64 -10.80 -10.19
N VAL A 401 -20.44 -11.32 -9.92
CA VAL A 401 -19.71 -12.25 -10.80
C VAL A 401 -19.48 -13.52 -10.00
N SER A 402 -20.00 -14.64 -10.49
CA SER A 402 -19.81 -15.95 -9.87
C SER A 402 -18.50 -16.58 -10.35
N LEU A 403 -17.56 -16.80 -9.44
CA LEU A 403 -16.26 -17.44 -9.72
C LEU A 403 -16.21 -18.84 -9.08
N VAL A 404 -15.51 -19.78 -9.71
CA VAL A 404 -15.28 -21.12 -9.16
C VAL A 404 -13.77 -21.37 -9.06
N TYR A 405 -13.31 -21.80 -7.88
CA TYR A 405 -11.90 -22.14 -7.62
C TYR A 405 -11.77 -23.59 -7.16
N TYR A 406 -10.69 -24.25 -7.55
CA TYR A 406 -10.43 -25.64 -7.20
C TYR A 406 -9.22 -25.76 -6.29
N ILE A 407 -9.35 -26.53 -5.21
CA ILE A 407 -8.22 -26.85 -4.33
C ILE A 407 -7.62 -28.17 -4.78
N SER A 408 -6.32 -28.20 -5.06
CA SER A 408 -5.62 -29.40 -5.53
C SER A 408 -4.31 -29.62 -4.78
N SER A 409 -3.79 -30.84 -4.85
CA SER A 409 -2.44 -31.14 -4.37
C SER A 409 -1.45 -30.31 -5.17
N ALA A 410 -0.39 -29.83 -4.52
CA ALA A 410 0.71 -29.18 -5.23
C ALA A 410 1.15 -30.09 -6.40
N PRO A 411 1.43 -29.54 -7.59
CA PRO A 411 1.93 -30.33 -8.70
C PRO A 411 3.20 -31.03 -8.22
N THR A 412 3.09 -32.34 -8.03
CA THR A 412 4.27 -33.18 -7.83
C THR A 412 4.91 -33.26 -9.20
N ASP A 413 6.20 -32.92 -9.34
CA ASP A 413 6.98 -33.03 -10.58
C ASP A 413 7.07 -34.50 -11.02
N ALA A 414 5.95 -35.08 -11.43
CA ALA A 414 5.83 -36.42 -11.95
C ALA A 414 5.93 -36.33 -13.48
N ALA A 415 6.98 -36.95 -14.01
CA ALA A 415 7.33 -37.03 -15.41
C ALA A 415 6.11 -37.29 -16.31
N ALA A 416 5.96 -36.45 -17.33
CA ALA A 416 4.92 -36.59 -18.36
C ALA A 416 5.11 -37.89 -19.15
N SER A 417 4.26 -38.88 -18.89
CA SER A 417 4.01 -39.99 -19.79
C SER A 417 2.85 -39.62 -20.72
N THR A 418 3.14 -39.64 -22.02
CA THR A 418 2.22 -39.28 -23.10
C THR A 418 1.28 -40.45 -23.43
N GLN A 419 -0.02 -40.31 -23.18
CA GLN A 419 -1.05 -40.97 -24.00
C GLN A 419 -2.42 -40.29 -23.86
N PRO A 420 -3.08 -39.86 -24.95
CA PRO A 420 -4.48 -39.45 -24.91
C PRO A 420 -5.41 -40.61 -25.34
N PRO A 421 -6.54 -40.86 -24.65
CA PRO A 421 -7.63 -41.61 -25.23
C PRO A 421 -8.64 -40.67 -25.89
N THR A 422 -8.89 -40.99 -27.15
CA THR A 422 -9.94 -40.49 -28.04
C THR A 422 -11.32 -40.87 -27.51
N HIS A 423 -12.24 -39.91 -27.36
CA HIS A 423 -13.68 -40.19 -27.44
C HIS A 423 -14.43 -39.01 -28.06
N SER A 424 -14.96 -39.24 -29.26
CA SER A 424 -15.97 -38.42 -29.94
C SER A 424 -17.36 -38.84 -29.49
N VAL A 425 -18.17 -37.91 -28.99
CA VAL A 425 -19.62 -38.13 -28.79
C VAL A 425 -20.39 -36.99 -29.45
N SER A 426 -21.23 -37.41 -30.40
CA SER A 426 -22.23 -36.63 -31.12
C SER A 426 -23.42 -36.33 -30.21
N THR A 427 -24.02 -35.14 -30.34
CA THR A 427 -25.36 -34.85 -29.80
C THR A 427 -26.24 -34.26 -30.89
N GLU A 428 -27.14 -35.09 -31.40
CA GLU A 428 -28.34 -34.68 -32.11
C GLU A 428 -29.37 -34.15 -31.11
N GLY A 429 -30.03 -33.04 -31.45
CA GLY A 429 -31.22 -32.55 -30.74
C GLY A 429 -32.43 -33.46 -30.98
N PRO A 430 -33.53 -33.24 -30.24
CA PRO A 430 -34.52 -32.35 -30.84
C PRO A 430 -35.22 -31.39 -29.88
N THR A 431 -35.72 -30.35 -30.54
CA THR A 431 -36.69 -29.33 -30.16
C THR A 431 -37.95 -29.91 -29.54
N ASP A 432 -38.46 -29.29 -28.48
CA ASP A 432 -39.90 -29.32 -28.22
C ASP A 432 -40.41 -27.98 -27.68
N VAL A 433 -41.51 -27.56 -28.31
CA VAL A 433 -42.20 -26.29 -28.18
C VAL A 433 -43.31 -26.48 -27.13
N VAL A 434 -43.29 -25.70 -26.05
CA VAL A 434 -44.47 -25.52 -25.21
C VAL A 434 -44.71 -24.03 -24.98
N SER A 435 -45.83 -23.60 -25.54
CA SER A 435 -46.48 -22.31 -25.35
C SER A 435 -47.24 -22.32 -24.02
N THR A 436 -47.05 -21.30 -23.20
CA THR A 436 -48.02 -20.92 -22.16
C THR A 436 -48.19 -19.41 -22.13
N GLN A 437 -49.46 -19.03 -22.23
CA GLN A 437 -50.01 -17.71 -22.40
C GLN A 437 -50.46 -17.18 -21.03
N GLY A 438 -50.25 -15.88 -20.80
CA GLY A 438 -51.06 -15.07 -19.88
C GLY A 438 -50.40 -14.72 -18.54
N SER A 439 -50.03 -13.45 -18.38
CA SER A 439 -50.75 -12.53 -17.49
C SER A 439 -50.04 -11.18 -17.51
N THR A 440 -50.80 -10.12 -17.80
CA THR A 440 -50.33 -8.75 -17.90
C THR A 440 -50.46 -8.10 -16.53
N ASP A 441 -49.36 -7.95 -15.80
CA ASP A 441 -49.28 -7.04 -14.65
C ASP A 441 -48.47 -5.81 -15.04
N VAL A 442 -49.15 -4.67 -15.05
CA VAL A 442 -48.58 -3.34 -15.26
C VAL A 442 -47.81 -2.97 -14.00
N VAL A 443 -46.51 -3.26 -13.97
CA VAL A 443 -45.58 -2.71 -13.00
C VAL A 443 -44.97 -1.45 -13.60
N THR A 444 -45.25 -0.31 -12.98
CA THR A 444 -44.60 0.97 -13.27
C THR A 444 -43.11 0.83 -12.92
N THR A 445 -42.27 0.56 -13.92
CA THR A 445 -40.82 0.64 -13.77
C THR A 445 -40.40 2.10 -13.79
N GLU A 446 -40.09 2.67 -12.63
CA GLU A 446 -39.23 3.82 -12.57
C GLU A 446 -37.83 3.38 -13.04
N SER A 447 -37.40 3.88 -14.20
CA SER A 447 -36.05 3.65 -14.72
C SER A 447 -35.04 4.19 -13.72
N PRO A 448 -34.22 3.35 -13.04
CA PRO A 448 -33.14 3.86 -12.24
C PRO A 448 -32.14 4.52 -13.20
N THR A 449 -31.82 5.78 -12.94
CA THR A 449 -30.78 6.53 -13.64
C THR A 449 -29.45 5.81 -13.39
N SER A 450 -29.11 4.85 -14.26
CA SER A 450 -27.86 4.11 -14.24
C SER A 450 -26.72 5.09 -14.43
N THR A 451 -26.09 5.52 -13.34
CA THR A 451 -24.81 6.21 -13.42
C THR A 451 -23.79 5.14 -13.80
N THR A 452 -23.56 5.00 -15.10
CA THR A 452 -22.56 4.09 -15.67
C THR A 452 -21.19 4.54 -15.16
N GLY A 453 -20.77 3.99 -14.02
CA GLY A 453 -19.43 4.20 -13.49
C GLY A 453 -18.44 3.74 -14.55
N ILE A 454 -17.63 4.68 -15.06
CA ILE A 454 -16.64 4.39 -16.09
C ILE A 454 -15.58 3.48 -15.46
N VAL A 455 -15.65 2.19 -15.76
CA VAL A 455 -14.61 1.22 -15.39
C VAL A 455 -13.45 1.41 -16.35
N ILE A 456 -12.38 2.05 -15.88
CA ILE A 456 -11.16 2.20 -16.66
C ILE A 456 -10.38 0.87 -16.55
N ILE A 457 -10.24 0.19 -17.68
CA ILE A 457 -9.42 -1.03 -17.80
C ILE A 457 -8.05 -0.61 -18.33
N TYR A 458 -6.99 -1.06 -17.66
CA TYR A 458 -5.63 -0.89 -18.14
C TYR A 458 -5.13 -2.18 -18.75
N HIS A 459 -4.43 -2.07 -19.87
CA HIS A 459 -3.82 -3.14 -20.61
C HIS A 459 -2.31 -3.14 -20.38
N LEU A 460 -1.77 -4.33 -20.12
CA LEU A 460 -0.35 -4.62 -20.13
C LEU A 460 -0.09 -5.57 -21.31
N ASP A 461 0.69 -5.11 -22.28
CA ASP A 461 1.14 -5.93 -23.40
C ASP A 461 2.65 -5.81 -23.52
N VAL A 462 3.36 -6.81 -23.00
CA VAL A 462 4.83 -6.83 -22.92
C VAL A 462 5.35 -8.12 -23.50
N THR A 463 6.29 -8.06 -24.43
CA THR A 463 7.02 -9.22 -24.93
C THR A 463 8.46 -9.17 -24.44
N ILE A 464 8.89 -10.19 -23.71
CA ILE A 464 10.28 -10.35 -23.29
C ILE A 464 10.97 -11.33 -24.23
N VAL A 465 12.10 -10.92 -24.80
CA VAL A 465 12.93 -11.73 -25.71
C VAL A 465 14.22 -12.07 -25.00
N ASN A 466 14.46 -13.36 -24.79
CA ASN A 466 15.68 -13.85 -24.18
C ASN A 466 16.77 -14.04 -25.25
N ARG A 467 17.73 -13.11 -25.33
CA ARG A 467 18.96 -13.28 -26.12
C ARG A 467 20.17 -13.65 -25.24
N TYR A 468 19.94 -13.88 -23.96
CA TYR A 468 20.96 -14.39 -23.05
C TYR A 468 21.32 -15.83 -23.44
N GLN A 469 22.57 -16.22 -23.22
CA GLN A 469 23.08 -17.53 -23.63
C GLN A 469 22.53 -18.69 -22.78
N LYS A 470 21.73 -18.39 -21.74
CA LYS A 470 21.11 -19.35 -20.83
C LYS A 470 19.62 -19.09 -20.65
N ASN A 471 18.92 -20.07 -20.09
CA ASN A 471 17.53 -19.92 -19.69
C ASN A 471 17.41 -18.82 -18.63
N VAL A 472 16.36 -18.01 -18.71
CA VAL A 472 16.16 -16.89 -17.79
C VAL A 472 14.83 -17.06 -17.05
N ILE A 473 14.87 -16.94 -15.73
CA ILE A 473 13.69 -16.81 -14.88
C ILE A 473 13.29 -15.33 -14.85
N ILE A 474 12.09 -15.03 -15.30
CA ILE A 474 11.47 -13.72 -15.12
C ILE A 474 10.67 -13.74 -13.83
N VAL A 475 10.85 -12.70 -13.02
CA VAL A 475 10.02 -12.44 -11.83
C VAL A 475 9.30 -11.13 -12.05
N MET A 476 7.97 -11.19 -12.06
CA MET A 476 7.12 -10.01 -12.15
C MET A 476 6.42 -9.73 -10.83
N THR A 477 6.53 -8.49 -10.37
CA THR A 477 5.88 -8.02 -9.15
C THR A 477 4.73 -7.10 -9.54
N PHE A 478 3.51 -7.60 -9.35
CA PHE A 478 2.31 -6.79 -9.45
C PHE A 478 1.95 -6.22 -8.08
N PRO A 479 1.54 -4.95 -8.02
CA PRO A 479 1.01 -4.36 -6.80
C PRO A 479 -0.18 -5.15 -6.26
N GLY A 480 -0.09 -5.59 -5.00
CA GLY A 480 -1.14 -6.35 -4.33
C GLY A 480 -1.38 -7.77 -4.85
N ARG A 481 -0.44 -8.35 -5.62
CA ARG A 481 -0.48 -9.78 -6.02
C ARG A 481 0.86 -10.46 -5.72
N ALA A 482 0.82 -11.78 -5.55
CA ALA A 482 2.04 -12.58 -5.46
C ALA A 482 2.90 -12.45 -6.73
N HIS A 483 4.22 -12.62 -6.58
CA HIS A 483 5.14 -12.60 -7.70
C HIS A 483 4.79 -13.69 -8.71
N GLN A 484 4.75 -13.34 -9.99
CA GLN A 484 4.65 -14.32 -11.07
C GLN A 484 6.05 -14.68 -11.53
N ARG A 485 6.28 -15.98 -11.76
CA ARG A 485 7.57 -16.51 -12.23
C ARG A 485 7.37 -17.36 -13.46
N PHE A 486 8.22 -17.19 -14.46
CA PHE A 486 8.23 -18.05 -15.64
C PHE A 486 9.64 -18.11 -16.23
N VAL A 487 9.95 -19.23 -16.88
CA VAL A 487 11.25 -19.47 -17.52
C VAL A 487 11.13 -19.17 -19.01
N ILE A 488 12.03 -18.35 -19.55
CA ILE A 488 12.18 -18.13 -20.99
C ILE A 488 13.42 -18.90 -21.45
N PRO A 489 13.26 -19.91 -22.33
CA PRO A 489 14.39 -20.63 -22.91
C PRO A 489 15.36 -19.70 -23.66
N VAL A 490 16.61 -20.15 -23.87
CA VAL A 490 17.58 -19.46 -24.74
C VAL A 490 16.98 -19.17 -26.12
N GLY A 491 17.08 -17.94 -26.60
CA GLY A 491 16.49 -17.51 -27.88
C GLY A 491 14.95 -17.39 -27.87
N GLY A 492 14.31 -17.73 -26.76
CA GLY A 492 12.86 -17.72 -26.59
C GLY A 492 12.26 -16.31 -26.48
N ARG A 493 10.95 -16.23 -26.69
CA ARG A 493 10.14 -15.03 -26.45
C ARG A 493 8.92 -15.39 -25.62
N TYR A 494 8.54 -14.52 -24.69
CA TYR A 494 7.38 -14.71 -23.84
C TYR A 494 6.47 -13.47 -23.87
N PRO A 495 5.29 -13.55 -24.51
CA PRO A 495 4.31 -12.48 -24.52
C PRO A 495 3.50 -12.47 -23.22
N ILE A 496 3.31 -11.29 -22.66
CA ILE A 496 2.64 -11.04 -21.39
C ILE A 496 1.48 -10.09 -21.70
N LYS A 497 0.27 -10.66 -21.73
CA LYS A 497 -0.97 -9.92 -21.95
C LYS A 497 -1.82 -10.01 -20.70
N SER A 498 -2.08 -8.87 -20.07
CA SER A 498 -2.92 -8.79 -18.87
C SER A 498 -3.80 -7.55 -18.88
N THR A 499 -5.02 -7.68 -18.37
CA THR A 499 -5.87 -6.55 -18.01
C THR A 499 -5.77 -6.29 -16.50
N LEU A 500 -5.75 -5.02 -16.12
CA LEU A 500 -5.52 -4.56 -14.76
C LEU A 500 -6.51 -3.45 -14.42
N SER A 501 -6.99 -3.44 -13.19
CA SER A 501 -7.88 -2.40 -12.66
C SER A 501 -7.13 -1.16 -12.16
N THR A 502 -5.80 -1.19 -12.18
CA THR A 502 -4.96 -0.10 -11.66
C THR A 502 -3.82 0.21 -12.63
N ARG A 503 -3.41 1.48 -12.66
CA ARG A 503 -2.22 1.96 -13.39
C ARG A 503 -0.93 1.80 -12.58
N GLN A 504 -0.94 0.99 -11.53
CA GLN A 504 0.22 0.89 -10.65
C GLN A 504 1.39 0.21 -11.37
N GLN A 505 2.61 0.58 -10.97
CA GLN A 505 3.85 0.14 -11.59
C GLN A 505 4.06 -1.36 -11.41
N ILE A 506 4.49 -2.03 -12.48
CA ILE A 506 4.88 -3.44 -12.47
C ILE A 506 6.39 -3.51 -12.60
N VAL A 507 7.03 -4.27 -11.71
CA VAL A 507 8.48 -4.48 -11.72
C VAL A 507 8.78 -5.83 -12.36
N ILE A 508 9.62 -5.84 -13.39
CA ILE A 508 10.08 -7.04 -14.08
C ILE A 508 11.58 -7.18 -13.81
N THR A 509 11.99 -8.28 -13.19
CA THR A 509 13.39 -8.67 -13.02
C THR A 509 13.67 -9.99 -13.73
N ALA A 510 14.91 -10.19 -14.13
CA ALA A 510 15.38 -11.39 -14.81
C ALA A 510 16.55 -12.00 -14.04
N TYR A 511 16.61 -13.31 -13.97
CA TYR A 511 17.68 -14.06 -13.32
C TYR A 511 18.10 -15.22 -14.20
N ASP A 512 19.38 -15.53 -14.22
CA ASP A 512 19.90 -16.75 -14.81
C ASP A 512 19.24 -17.95 -14.10
N ALA A 513 18.70 -18.90 -14.86
CA ALA A 513 17.89 -19.98 -14.30
C ALA A 513 18.69 -21.02 -13.51
N GLU A 514 20.00 -21.12 -13.73
CA GLU A 514 20.88 -22.08 -13.04
C GLU A 514 21.48 -21.45 -11.77
N THR A 515 21.95 -20.21 -11.89
CA THR A 515 22.75 -19.54 -10.87
C THR A 515 21.95 -18.54 -10.03
N PHE A 516 20.74 -18.18 -10.46
CA PHE A 516 19.91 -17.13 -9.87
C PHE A 516 20.59 -15.74 -9.81
N ILE A 517 21.65 -15.53 -10.59
CA ILE A 517 22.32 -14.23 -10.72
C ILE A 517 21.43 -13.29 -11.56
N PRO A 518 21.22 -12.03 -11.14
CA PRO A 518 20.43 -11.07 -11.91
C PRO A 518 20.99 -10.85 -13.32
N VAL A 519 20.12 -10.89 -14.33
CA VAL A 519 20.45 -10.60 -15.73
C VAL A 519 19.81 -9.27 -16.14
N MET A 520 20.51 -8.49 -16.97
CA MET A 520 20.03 -7.20 -17.41
C MET A 520 18.90 -7.35 -18.45
N ILE A 521 17.84 -6.54 -18.33
CA ILE A 521 16.78 -6.38 -19.32
C ILE A 521 16.94 -4.98 -19.93
N ASN A 522 17.20 -4.89 -21.23
CA ASN A 522 17.56 -3.65 -21.93
C ASN A 522 18.65 -2.85 -21.18
N GLY A 523 19.67 -3.55 -20.65
CA GLY A 523 20.77 -2.94 -19.89
C GLY A 523 20.43 -2.50 -18.47
N LYS A 524 19.28 -2.93 -17.89
CA LYS A 524 18.86 -2.60 -16.52
C LYS A 524 18.56 -3.86 -15.72
N SER A 525 18.89 -3.89 -14.42
CA SER A 525 18.62 -5.03 -13.54
C SER A 525 17.13 -5.26 -13.25
N ALA A 526 16.33 -4.21 -13.45
CA ALA A 526 14.88 -4.24 -13.41
C ALA A 526 14.30 -3.28 -14.44
N VAL A 527 13.16 -3.65 -15.00
CA VAL A 527 12.36 -2.78 -15.88
C VAL A 527 11.02 -2.53 -15.22
N PHE A 528 10.58 -1.28 -15.32
CA PHE A 528 9.31 -0.83 -14.76
C PHE A 528 8.33 -0.54 -15.88
N VAL A 529 7.16 -1.17 -15.81
CA VAL A 529 6.11 -1.01 -16.81
C VAL A 529 4.86 -0.45 -16.16
N PHE A 530 4.25 0.55 -16.80
CA PHE A 530 2.97 1.10 -16.40
C PHE A 530 1.89 0.60 -17.36
N PRO A 531 0.82 -0.06 -16.86
CA PRO A 531 -0.34 -0.41 -17.67
C PRO A 531 -0.96 0.84 -18.32
N SER A 532 -1.48 0.69 -19.53
CA SER A 532 -2.04 1.80 -20.33
C SER A 532 -3.52 1.56 -20.65
N VAL A 533 -4.32 2.62 -20.73
CA VAL A 533 -5.74 2.52 -21.13
C VAL A 533 -5.89 2.10 -22.60
N THR A 534 -4.87 2.36 -23.41
CA THR A 534 -4.71 1.83 -24.76
C THR A 534 -3.70 0.69 -24.75
N PRO A 535 -3.95 -0.44 -25.42
CA PRO A 535 -2.95 -1.50 -25.58
C PRO A 535 -1.69 -0.93 -26.25
N VAL A 536 -0.57 -0.93 -25.53
CA VAL A 536 0.75 -0.55 -26.06
C VAL A 536 1.66 -1.77 -25.93
N SER A 537 2.08 -2.33 -27.05
CA SER A 537 2.99 -3.48 -27.08
C SER A 537 4.43 -3.01 -26.86
N LEU A 538 5.05 -3.43 -25.76
CA LEU A 538 6.44 -3.14 -25.42
C LEU A 538 7.31 -4.38 -25.63
N ILE A 539 8.49 -4.22 -26.23
CA ILE A 539 9.45 -5.31 -26.41
C ILE A 539 10.69 -5.05 -25.57
N TYR A 540 11.03 -5.98 -24.69
CA TYR A 540 12.24 -5.96 -23.87
C TYR A 540 13.19 -7.08 -24.27
N ASN A 541 14.45 -6.76 -24.49
CA ASN A 541 15.49 -7.73 -24.81
C ASN A 541 16.36 -7.98 -23.59
N ILE A 542 16.69 -9.24 -23.34
CA ILE A 542 17.73 -9.63 -22.39
C ILE A 542 18.97 -9.88 -23.25
N PRO A 543 19.96 -8.96 -23.29
CA PRO A 543 21.15 -9.13 -24.10
C PRO A 543 22.00 -10.33 -23.64
N SER A 544 22.84 -10.79 -24.57
CA SER A 544 23.85 -11.85 -24.34
C SER A 544 24.87 -11.49 -23.29
#